data_AF-A0A7J4JXY5-F1
#
_entry.id   AF-A0A7J4JXY5-F1
#
_cell.length_a   1.000
_cell.length_b   1.000
_cell.length_c   1.000
_cell.angle_alpha   90.00
_cell.angle_beta   90.00
_cell.angle_gamma   90.00
#
_symmetry.space_group_name_H-M   'P 1'
#
loop_
_entity.id
_entity.type
_entity.pdbx_description
1 polymer ?
#
loop_
_entity_poly.entity_id
_entity_poly.type
_entity_poly.pdbx_seq_one_letter_code
_entity_poly.pdbx_strand_id
1 'polypeptide(L)'
;MRRILIAIAVVIAIPVAAIFILLVRAFGLQVMGYPVDISPSELAETIVSENGDPLKCRKLQQTVPTMGPSLTEQRMSCFFKLAQLTRDPAICEYLLPSDYGWSCLGEVSGKLFEEEPCSYSSVRDRVYCNKHFSEGELALDHPQMENCDLYTRKDLREWCHYQRTFAQKNIYECGDITNPVVYDDCQYSYALKSDDINLCSPILDPSRRSFCEFRVKMALKYSAK
;
A
#
# COMPACT_ATOMS: atom_id res chain seq x y z
N MET A 1 -48.07 12.27 42.98
CA MET A 1 -48.12 11.43 41.76
C MET A 1 -47.86 12.20 40.47
N ARG A 2 -48.61 13.26 40.12
CA ARG A 2 -48.42 14.01 38.85
C ARG A 2 -46.99 14.51 38.58
N ARG A 3 -46.30 15.07 39.58
CA ARG A 3 -44.90 15.55 39.44
C ARG A 3 -43.90 14.42 39.16
N ILE A 4 -44.13 13.23 39.73
CA ILE A 4 -43.28 12.05 39.53
C ILE A 4 -43.44 11.53 38.10
N LEU A 5 -44.68 11.46 37.59
CA LEU A 5 -44.95 11.04 36.21
C LEU A 5 -44.32 11.99 35.18
N ILE A 6 -44.35 13.29 35.43
CA ILE A 6 -43.70 14.29 34.56
C ILE A 6 -42.17 14.09 34.59
N ALA A 7 -41.58 13.89 35.77
CA ALA A 7 -40.13 13.67 35.88
C ALA A 7 -39.70 12.40 35.12
N ILE A 8 -40.44 11.30 35.25
CA ILE A 8 -40.17 10.06 34.51
C ILE A 8 -40.30 10.29 33.00
N ALA A 9 -41.36 10.98 32.55
CA ALA A 9 -41.56 11.28 31.14
C ALA A 9 -40.41 12.11 30.55
N VAL A 10 -39.91 13.12 31.28
CA VAL A 10 -38.77 13.94 30.83
C VAL A 10 -37.48 13.11 30.76
N VAL A 11 -37.20 12.29 31.77
CA VAL A 11 -36.00 11.43 31.80
C VAL A 11 -35.99 10.44 30.62
N ILE A 12 -37.15 9.95 30.20
CA ILE A 12 -37.28 9.05 29.03
C ILE A 12 -37.25 9.84 27.71
N ALA A 13 -37.85 11.03 27.65
CA ALA A 13 -37.93 11.81 26.41
C ALA A 13 -36.57 12.32 25.93
N ILE A 14 -35.66 12.66 26.84
CA ILE A 14 -34.32 13.17 26.50
C ILE A 14 -33.50 12.17 25.66
N PRO A 15 -33.26 10.91 26.07
CA PRO A 15 -32.50 9.95 25.27
C PRO A 15 -33.19 9.62 23.95
N VAL A 16 -34.53 9.55 23.92
CA VAL A 16 -35.29 9.30 22.68
C VAL A 16 -35.10 10.45 21.68
N ALA A 17 -35.22 11.70 22.13
CA ALA A 17 -34.98 12.87 21.29
C ALA A 17 -33.53 12.94 20.79
N ALA A 18 -32.56 12.60 21.63
CA ALA A 18 -31.15 12.53 21.25
C ALA A 18 -30.90 11.48 20.16
N ILE A 19 -31.45 10.26 20.31
CA ILE A 19 -31.37 9.21 19.29
C ILE A 19 -32.03 9.66 17.99
N PHE A 20 -33.20 10.29 18.06
CA PHE A 20 -33.88 10.80 16.87
C PHE A 20 -33.05 11.86 16.13
N ILE A 21 -32.44 12.80 16.84
CA ILE A 21 -31.54 13.80 16.26
C ILE A 21 -30.33 13.13 15.58
N LEU A 22 -29.74 12.11 16.20
CA LEU A 22 -28.62 11.35 15.62
C LEU A 22 -29.04 10.62 14.33
N LEU A 23 -30.22 9.98 14.32
CA LEU A 23 -30.74 9.29 13.14
C LEU A 23 -31.05 10.27 12.00
N VAL A 24 -31.69 11.41 12.29
CA VAL A 24 -31.97 12.45 11.28
C VAL A 24 -30.67 13.01 10.71
N ARG A 25 -29.66 13.23 11.56
CA ARG A 25 -28.34 13.68 11.11
C ARG A 25 -27.63 12.64 10.24
N ALA A 26 -27.63 11.37 10.64
CA ALA A 26 -27.02 10.29 9.88
C ALA A 26 -27.67 10.12 8.51
N PHE A 27 -29.01 10.13 8.46
CA PHE A 27 -29.77 10.09 7.22
C PHE A 27 -29.47 11.30 6.32
N GLY A 28 -29.45 12.51 6.88
CA GLY A 28 -29.13 13.72 6.12
C GLY A 28 -27.72 13.68 5.51
N LEU A 29 -26.73 13.17 6.24
CA LEU A 29 -25.37 12.98 5.74
C LEU A 29 -25.32 11.95 4.60
N GLN A 30 -26.02 10.82 4.74
CA GLN A 30 -26.08 9.79 3.70
C GLN A 30 -26.71 10.31 2.40
N VAL A 31 -27.79 11.09 2.50
CA VAL A 31 -28.44 11.73 1.33
C VAL A 31 -27.50 12.72 0.63
N MET A 32 -26.61 13.38 1.37
CA MET A 32 -25.58 14.26 0.81
C MET A 32 -24.34 13.50 0.27
N GLY A 33 -24.35 12.17 0.29
CA GLY A 33 -23.24 11.34 -0.19
C GLY A 33 -22.06 11.23 0.76
N TYR A 34 -22.27 11.47 2.06
CA TYR A 34 -21.27 11.20 3.10
C TYR A 34 -21.49 9.77 3.63
N PRO A 35 -20.52 8.86 3.48
CA PRO A 35 -20.59 7.55 4.13
C PRO A 35 -20.49 7.73 5.65
N VAL A 36 -21.47 7.19 6.37
CA VAL A 36 -21.60 7.30 7.83
C VAL A 36 -21.44 5.92 8.46
N ASP A 37 -20.55 5.81 9.44
CA ASP A 37 -20.33 4.61 10.26
C ASP A 37 -20.05 3.30 9.46
N ILE A 38 -19.64 3.43 8.19
CA ILE A 38 -19.15 2.33 7.36
C ILE A 38 -17.68 2.02 7.72
N SER A 39 -17.29 0.75 7.68
CA SER A 39 -15.89 0.41 7.91
C SER A 39 -15.00 0.97 6.78
N PRO A 40 -13.76 1.41 7.09
CA PRO A 40 -12.84 1.91 6.05
C PRO A 40 -12.59 0.93 4.90
N SER A 41 -12.53 -0.37 5.20
CA SER A 41 -12.31 -1.42 4.20
C SER A 41 -13.50 -1.59 3.28
N GLU A 42 -14.72 -1.62 3.82
CA GLU A 42 -15.96 -1.74 3.04
C GLU A 42 -16.18 -0.52 2.14
N LEU A 43 -15.85 0.68 2.63
CA LEU A 43 -15.87 1.89 1.81
C LEU A 43 -14.85 1.80 0.67
N ALA A 44 -13.63 1.36 0.94
CA ALA A 44 -12.61 1.17 -0.10
C ALA A 44 -13.06 0.15 -1.16
N GLU A 45 -13.62 -0.98 -0.76
CA GLU A 45 -14.17 -2.00 -1.68
C GLU A 45 -15.31 -1.44 -2.53
N THR A 46 -16.20 -0.63 -1.95
CA THR A 46 -17.26 0.08 -2.67
C THR A 46 -16.71 1.07 -3.69
N ILE A 47 -15.67 1.83 -3.32
CA ILE A 47 -15.01 2.76 -4.25
C ILE A 47 -14.42 1.98 -5.44
N VAL A 48 -13.77 0.84 -5.21
CA VAL A 48 -13.21 0.01 -6.28
C VAL A 48 -14.30 -0.56 -7.18
N SER A 49 -15.36 -1.13 -6.61
CA SER A 49 -16.43 -1.77 -7.38
C SER A 49 -17.22 -0.79 -8.24
N GLU A 50 -17.35 0.46 -7.80
CA GLU A 50 -18.01 1.55 -8.53
C GLU A 50 -17.05 2.32 -9.46
N ASN A 51 -15.76 1.99 -9.49
CA ASN A 51 -14.71 2.81 -10.10
C ASN A 51 -14.82 4.30 -9.67
N GLY A 52 -15.06 4.51 -8.37
CA GLY A 52 -15.34 5.79 -7.77
C GLY A 52 -14.10 6.63 -7.47
N ASP A 53 -14.33 7.90 -7.13
CA ASP A 53 -13.28 8.84 -6.74
C ASP A 53 -12.66 8.46 -5.36
N PRO A 54 -11.33 8.26 -5.25
CA PRO A 54 -10.63 8.04 -3.98
C PRO A 54 -10.93 9.09 -2.91
N LEU A 55 -11.28 10.32 -3.29
CA LEU A 55 -11.65 11.39 -2.35
C LEU A 55 -12.93 11.09 -1.56
N LYS A 56 -13.72 10.07 -1.95
CA LYS A 56 -14.80 9.52 -1.10
C LYS A 56 -14.29 9.09 0.28
N CYS A 57 -13.04 8.61 0.41
CA CYS A 57 -12.45 8.31 1.71
C CYS A 57 -12.40 9.53 2.65
N ARG A 58 -12.17 10.75 2.13
CA ARG A 58 -12.17 11.99 2.96
C ARG A 58 -13.56 12.34 3.50
N LYS A 59 -14.60 11.87 2.83
CA LYS A 59 -16.00 12.14 3.20
C LYS A 59 -16.51 11.18 4.27
N LEU A 60 -15.71 10.23 4.75
CA LEU A 60 -16.09 9.39 5.87
C LEU A 60 -16.45 10.26 7.09
N GLN A 61 -17.57 9.93 7.73
CA GLN A 61 -18.07 10.55 8.95
C GLN A 61 -18.36 9.48 9.99
N GLN A 62 -18.12 9.83 11.25
CA GLN A 62 -18.43 8.98 12.40
C GLN A 62 -19.47 9.71 13.25
N THR A 63 -20.64 9.10 13.47
CA THR A 63 -21.71 9.76 14.26
C THR A 63 -21.65 9.42 15.73
N VAL A 64 -21.10 8.24 16.07
CA VAL A 64 -20.99 7.77 17.44
C VAL A 64 -19.52 7.70 17.84
N PRO A 65 -19.11 8.34 18.95
CA PRO A 65 -17.77 8.13 19.50
C PRO A 65 -17.66 6.66 19.91
N THR A 66 -16.92 5.87 19.15
CA THR A 66 -16.62 4.48 19.46
C THR A 66 -15.32 4.43 20.27
N MET A 67 -15.09 3.36 21.03
CA MET A 67 -13.77 3.05 21.60
C MET A 67 -12.74 2.65 20.53
N GLY A 68 -12.99 2.96 19.26
CA GLY A 68 -12.21 2.57 18.11
C GLY A 68 -11.27 3.68 17.61
N PRO A 69 -10.69 3.49 16.42
CA PRO A 69 -9.83 4.50 15.80
C PRO A 69 -10.59 5.80 15.57
N SER A 70 -9.87 6.91 15.67
CA SER A 70 -10.35 8.25 15.35
C SER A 70 -10.80 8.35 13.89
N LEU A 71 -11.65 9.34 13.59
CA LEU A 71 -12.10 9.59 12.22
C LEU A 71 -10.92 9.79 11.25
N THR A 72 -9.85 10.44 11.69
CA THR A 72 -8.64 10.63 10.88
C THR A 72 -7.97 9.29 10.55
N GLU A 73 -7.80 8.41 11.54
CA GLU A 73 -7.24 7.06 11.33
C GLU A 73 -8.12 6.20 10.43
N GLN A 74 -9.44 6.29 10.57
CA GLN A 74 -10.37 5.59 9.69
C GLN A 74 -10.25 6.08 8.24
N ARG A 75 -10.12 7.39 8.01
CA ARG A 75 -9.90 7.95 6.67
C ARG A 75 -8.56 7.51 6.07
N MET A 76 -7.50 7.51 6.89
CA MET A 76 -6.19 7.03 6.44
C MET A 76 -6.24 5.54 6.06
N SER A 77 -6.89 4.72 6.89
CA SER A 77 -7.12 3.30 6.64
C SER A 77 -7.90 3.04 5.33
N CYS A 78 -8.90 3.88 5.03
CA CYS A 78 -9.63 3.81 3.76
C CYS A 78 -8.71 4.03 2.56
N PHE A 79 -7.88 5.07 2.57
CA PHE A 79 -6.91 5.32 1.48
C PHE A 79 -5.90 4.20 1.34
N PHE A 80 -5.38 3.71 2.45
CA PHE A 80 -4.41 2.60 2.47
C PHE A 80 -5.01 1.34 1.84
N LYS A 81 -6.23 0.96 2.25
CA LYS A 81 -6.91 -0.21 1.71
C LYS A 81 -7.26 -0.02 0.23
N LEU A 82 -7.69 1.18 -0.14
CA LEU A 82 -8.02 1.52 -1.53
C LEU A 82 -6.78 1.40 -2.44
N ALA A 83 -5.62 1.90 -2.01
CA ALA A 83 -4.36 1.75 -2.72
C ALA A 83 -3.98 0.28 -2.88
N GLN A 84 -4.12 -0.53 -1.82
CA GLN A 84 -3.87 -1.97 -1.88
C GLN A 84 -4.78 -2.73 -2.84
N LEU A 85 -6.05 -2.33 -2.97
CA LEU A 85 -7.03 -3.00 -3.83
C LEU A 85 -6.85 -2.62 -5.30
N THR A 86 -6.56 -1.34 -5.57
CA THR A 86 -6.36 -0.80 -6.92
C THR A 86 -4.95 -1.01 -7.45
N ARG A 87 -3.98 -1.28 -6.56
CA ARG A 87 -2.53 -1.24 -6.83
C ARG A 87 -2.06 0.11 -7.39
N ASP A 88 -2.79 1.19 -7.07
CA ASP A 88 -2.47 2.54 -7.49
C ASP A 88 -1.66 3.28 -6.40
N PRO A 89 -0.36 3.53 -6.62
CA PRO A 89 0.48 4.22 -5.65
C PRO A 89 0.12 5.70 -5.49
N ALA A 90 -0.55 6.32 -6.46
CA ALA A 90 -0.97 7.73 -6.35
C ALA A 90 -1.94 7.94 -5.19
N ILE A 91 -2.71 6.90 -4.82
CA ILE A 91 -3.60 6.93 -3.66
C ILE A 91 -2.82 7.06 -2.34
N CYS A 92 -1.61 6.50 -2.28
CA CYS A 92 -0.73 6.68 -1.12
C CYS A 92 -0.24 8.14 -0.97
N GLU A 93 -0.33 9.00 -2.00
CA GLU A 93 0.01 10.43 -1.87
C GLU A 93 -0.84 11.12 -0.80
N TYR A 94 -2.09 10.68 -0.61
CA TYR A 94 -2.99 11.22 0.42
C TYR A 94 -2.53 10.92 1.85
N LEU A 95 -1.56 10.02 2.01
CA LEU A 95 -1.00 9.61 3.30
C LEU A 95 0.44 10.13 3.49
N LEU A 96 1.09 10.62 2.44
CA LEU A 96 2.45 11.17 2.54
C LEU A 96 2.43 12.58 3.15
N PRO A 97 3.47 12.98 3.89
CA PRO A 97 4.75 12.27 4.10
C PRO A 97 4.80 11.42 5.38
N SER A 98 3.66 10.95 5.91
CA SER A 98 3.66 10.15 7.14
C SER A 98 4.28 8.77 6.93
N ASP A 99 4.77 8.15 8.02
CA ASP A 99 5.23 6.73 8.01
C ASP A 99 4.16 5.80 7.43
N TYR A 100 2.89 6.10 7.70
CA TYR A 100 1.76 5.34 7.17
C TYR A 100 1.65 5.42 5.64
N GLY A 101 2.02 6.56 5.03
CA GLY A 101 2.10 6.71 3.58
C GLY A 101 3.27 5.94 2.97
N TRP A 102 4.41 5.88 3.66
CA TRP A 102 5.54 5.05 3.25
C TRP A 102 5.21 3.55 3.36
N SER A 103 4.51 3.13 4.41
CA SER A 103 3.98 1.76 4.55
C SER A 103 2.98 1.41 3.43
N CYS A 104 2.09 2.34 3.07
CA CYS A 104 1.16 2.16 1.95
C CYS A 104 1.90 1.82 0.64
N LEU A 105 2.98 2.53 0.35
CA LEU A 105 3.79 2.27 -0.84
C LEU A 105 4.52 0.93 -0.76
N GLY A 106 4.99 0.52 0.42
CA GLY A 106 5.55 -0.82 0.63
C GLY A 106 4.55 -1.93 0.32
N GLU A 107 3.30 -1.80 0.77
CA GLU A 107 2.23 -2.77 0.49
C GLU A 107 1.83 -2.81 -0.99
N VAL A 108 1.74 -1.65 -1.65
CA VAL A 108 1.48 -1.59 -3.09
C VAL A 108 2.63 -2.24 -3.86
N SER A 109 3.88 -1.94 -3.50
CA SER A 109 5.08 -2.57 -4.07
C SER A 109 5.03 -4.09 -3.90
N GLY A 110 4.79 -4.58 -2.68
CA GLY A 110 4.75 -6.02 -2.41
C GLY A 110 3.78 -6.79 -3.28
N LYS A 111 2.62 -6.19 -3.64
CA LYS A 111 1.65 -6.79 -4.57
C LYS A 111 2.03 -6.65 -6.04
N LEU A 112 2.74 -5.59 -6.41
CA LEU A 112 3.20 -5.37 -7.79
C LEU A 112 4.37 -6.29 -8.16
N PHE A 113 5.17 -6.69 -7.17
CA PHE A 113 6.37 -7.53 -7.33
C PHE A 113 6.26 -8.90 -6.63
N GLU A 114 5.03 -9.36 -6.32
CA GLU A 114 4.79 -10.63 -5.60
C GLU A 114 5.30 -11.87 -6.36
N GLU A 115 5.43 -11.77 -7.68
CA GLU A 115 5.82 -12.86 -8.58
C GLU A 115 7.35 -13.03 -8.73
N GLU A 116 8.15 -12.40 -7.87
CA GLU A 116 9.60 -12.59 -7.88
C GLU A 116 9.97 -14.06 -7.58
N PRO A 117 10.85 -14.68 -8.39
CA PRO A 117 11.22 -16.08 -8.23
C PRO A 117 12.07 -16.33 -6.98
N CYS A 118 12.71 -15.29 -6.45
CA CYS A 118 13.66 -15.38 -5.35
C CYS A 118 13.43 -14.27 -4.32
N SER A 119 13.56 -14.60 -3.04
CA SER A 119 13.50 -13.64 -1.92
C SER A 119 14.73 -13.76 -1.04
N TYR A 120 15.28 -12.63 -0.59
CA TYR A 120 16.43 -12.58 0.32
C TYR A 120 15.98 -12.25 1.74
N SER A 121 16.48 -13.02 2.72
CA SER A 121 16.26 -12.78 4.14
C SER A 121 17.55 -12.26 4.78
N SER A 122 17.61 -10.95 5.05
CA SER A 122 18.75 -10.32 5.73
C SER A 122 18.96 -10.82 7.16
N VAL A 123 17.90 -11.27 7.84
CA VAL A 123 17.97 -11.82 9.21
C VAL A 123 18.74 -13.14 9.24
N ARG A 124 18.60 -13.95 8.18
CA ARG A 124 19.22 -15.28 8.10
C ARG A 124 20.41 -15.33 7.14
N ASP A 125 20.65 -14.25 6.41
CA ASP A 125 21.57 -14.20 5.28
C ASP A 125 21.35 -15.35 4.29
N ARG A 126 20.07 -15.54 3.90
CA ARG A 126 19.61 -16.65 3.06
C ARG A 126 18.81 -16.16 1.87
N VAL A 127 19.00 -16.82 0.72
CA VAL A 127 18.14 -16.66 -0.47
C VAL A 127 17.21 -17.85 -0.58
N TYR A 128 15.93 -17.59 -0.79
CA TYR A 128 14.90 -18.59 -1.05
C TYR A 128 14.39 -18.40 -2.46
N CYS A 129 14.63 -19.37 -3.35
CA CYS A 129 14.15 -19.33 -4.73
C CYS A 129 13.18 -20.47 -5.04
N ASN A 130 12.29 -20.23 -5.99
CA ASN A 130 11.37 -21.19 -6.57
C ASN A 130 10.39 -21.84 -5.57
N LYS A 131 9.78 -21.04 -4.68
CA LYS A 131 8.72 -21.52 -3.76
C LYS A 131 7.52 -22.15 -4.49
N HIS A 132 7.32 -21.83 -5.77
CA HIS A 132 6.14 -22.23 -6.56
C HIS A 132 6.46 -23.07 -7.82
N PHE A 133 7.73 -23.43 -8.06
CA PHE A 133 8.13 -24.13 -9.29
C PHE A 133 8.34 -25.63 -9.05
N SER A 134 8.21 -26.42 -10.13
CA SER A 134 8.36 -27.89 -10.11
C SER A 134 9.76 -28.38 -9.69
N GLU A 135 10.77 -27.51 -9.75
CA GLU A 135 12.15 -27.81 -9.39
C GLU A 135 12.40 -27.84 -7.87
N GLY A 136 11.42 -27.42 -7.06
CA GLY A 136 11.52 -27.38 -5.60
C GLY A 136 12.15 -26.09 -5.07
N GLU A 137 11.84 -25.79 -3.81
CA GLU A 137 12.40 -24.65 -3.07
C GLU A 137 13.90 -24.84 -2.87
N LEU A 138 14.70 -23.85 -3.25
CA LEU A 138 16.13 -23.81 -3.01
C LEU A 138 16.45 -22.73 -1.99
N ALA A 139 17.15 -23.12 -0.93
CA ALA A 139 17.71 -22.21 0.05
C ALA A 139 19.23 -22.17 -0.11
N LEU A 140 19.80 -20.98 -0.28
CA LEU A 140 21.23 -20.75 -0.30
C LEU A 140 21.64 -19.95 0.93
N ASP A 141 22.58 -20.50 1.70
CA ASP A 141 23.25 -19.83 2.82
C ASP A 141 24.41 -18.98 2.30
N HIS A 142 24.56 -17.75 2.81
CA HIS A 142 25.69 -16.86 2.52
C HIS A 142 25.96 -16.68 1.01
N PRO A 143 24.98 -16.13 0.25
CA PRO A 143 25.13 -15.94 -1.18
C PRO A 143 26.33 -15.04 -1.52
N GLN A 144 27.12 -15.42 -2.52
CA GLN A 144 28.23 -14.63 -3.04
C GLN A 144 27.71 -13.66 -4.11
N MET A 145 27.80 -12.36 -3.84
CA MET A 145 27.31 -11.32 -4.74
C MET A 145 28.39 -10.80 -5.70
N GLU A 146 29.65 -11.20 -5.54
CA GLU A 146 30.75 -10.68 -6.35
C GLU A 146 30.80 -11.30 -7.74
N ASN A 147 30.32 -12.54 -7.89
CA ASN A 147 30.37 -13.29 -9.13
C ASN A 147 29.09 -14.11 -9.37
N CYS A 148 28.19 -13.58 -10.19
CA CYS A 148 26.91 -14.22 -10.50
C CYS A 148 27.05 -15.48 -11.39
N ASP A 149 28.18 -15.67 -12.07
CA ASP A 149 28.44 -16.85 -12.90
C ASP A 149 28.61 -18.14 -12.07
N LEU A 150 28.80 -18.02 -10.76
CA LEU A 150 28.83 -19.15 -9.84
C LEU A 150 27.49 -19.88 -9.74
N TYR A 151 26.40 -19.21 -10.13
CA TYR A 151 25.05 -19.78 -10.07
C TYR A 151 24.68 -20.46 -11.39
N THR A 152 24.63 -21.80 -11.37
CA THR A 152 24.16 -22.60 -12.51
C THR A 152 22.69 -22.34 -12.82
N ARG A 153 21.87 -22.15 -11.79
CA ARG A 153 20.44 -21.87 -11.93
C ARG A 153 20.21 -20.42 -12.36
N LYS A 154 19.31 -20.26 -13.34
CA LYS A 154 19.02 -18.98 -13.96
C LYS A 154 18.39 -17.97 -13.00
N ASP A 155 17.41 -18.39 -12.21
CA ASP A 155 16.71 -17.55 -11.22
C ASP A 155 17.67 -16.98 -10.16
N LEU A 156 18.58 -17.80 -9.64
CA LEU A 156 19.63 -17.36 -8.72
C LEU A 156 20.61 -16.40 -9.36
N ARG A 157 20.99 -16.64 -10.62
CA ARG A 157 21.89 -15.75 -11.36
C ARG A 157 21.24 -14.38 -11.59
N GLU A 158 19.99 -14.36 -12.01
CA GLU A 158 19.22 -13.13 -12.20
C GLU A 158 19.01 -12.37 -10.88
N TRP A 159 18.70 -13.10 -9.78
CA TRP A 159 18.66 -12.53 -8.44
C TRP A 159 20.01 -11.89 -8.05
N CYS A 160 21.14 -12.53 -8.35
CA CYS A 160 22.47 -11.98 -8.06
C CYS A 160 22.72 -10.66 -8.82
N HIS A 161 22.42 -10.60 -10.12
CA HIS A 161 22.56 -9.37 -10.91
C HIS A 161 21.67 -8.23 -10.39
N TYR A 162 20.43 -8.58 -10.01
CA TYR A 162 19.52 -7.66 -9.35
C TYR A 162 20.11 -7.12 -8.04
N GLN A 163 20.55 -7.98 -7.13
CA GLN A 163 21.08 -7.58 -5.83
C GLN A 163 22.35 -6.73 -5.94
N ARG A 164 23.24 -7.04 -6.89
CA ARG A 164 24.41 -6.20 -7.16
C ARG A 164 24.00 -4.81 -7.61
N THR A 165 23.03 -4.73 -8.52
CA THR A 165 22.47 -3.46 -8.98
C THR A 165 21.80 -2.72 -7.83
N PHE A 166 21.07 -3.39 -6.95
CA PHE A 166 20.45 -2.76 -5.79
C PHE A 166 21.49 -2.23 -4.77
N ALA A 167 22.46 -3.05 -4.38
CA ALA A 167 23.36 -2.77 -3.27
C ALA A 167 24.53 -1.83 -3.62
N GLN A 168 25.02 -1.82 -4.88
CA GLN A 168 26.26 -1.13 -5.23
C GLN A 168 26.01 0.15 -6.04
N LYS A 169 26.57 1.28 -5.59
CA LYS A 169 26.22 2.63 -6.08
C LYS A 169 26.41 2.87 -7.59
N ASN A 170 27.33 2.16 -8.25
CA ASN A 170 27.67 2.38 -9.66
C ASN A 170 27.55 1.11 -10.51
N ILE A 171 26.81 0.11 -10.05
CA ILE A 171 26.54 -1.10 -10.82
C ILE A 171 25.14 -1.01 -11.41
N TYR A 172 25.05 -1.36 -12.70
CA TYR A 172 23.84 -1.52 -13.47
C TYR A 172 23.97 -2.78 -14.34
N GLU A 173 23.29 -3.84 -13.92
CA GLU A 173 23.34 -5.17 -14.55
C GLU A 173 21.93 -5.68 -14.92
N CYS A 174 20.91 -4.79 -14.95
CA CYS A 174 19.55 -5.21 -15.29
C CYS A 174 19.43 -5.80 -16.71
N GLY A 175 20.37 -5.52 -17.61
CA GLY A 175 20.41 -6.10 -18.96
C GLY A 175 20.67 -7.61 -18.99
N ASP A 176 21.24 -8.17 -17.91
CA ASP A 176 21.51 -9.61 -17.78
C ASP A 176 20.31 -10.40 -17.19
N ILE A 177 19.21 -9.70 -16.92
CA ILE A 177 17.99 -10.27 -16.33
C ILE A 177 16.93 -10.42 -17.42
N THR A 178 16.41 -11.64 -17.56
CA THR A 178 15.39 -11.95 -18.58
C THR A 178 14.01 -12.23 -17.99
N ASN A 179 13.90 -12.56 -16.70
CA ASN A 179 12.60 -12.61 -16.02
C ASN A 179 12.01 -11.18 -15.95
N PRO A 180 10.80 -10.95 -16.50
CA PRO A 180 10.24 -9.59 -16.61
C PRO A 180 9.93 -8.96 -15.24
N VAL A 181 9.62 -9.76 -14.22
CA VAL A 181 9.35 -9.26 -12.87
C VAL A 181 10.63 -8.75 -12.22
N VAL A 182 11.67 -9.59 -12.23
CA VAL A 182 12.99 -9.25 -11.68
C VAL A 182 13.64 -8.11 -12.48
N TYR A 183 13.46 -8.07 -13.80
CA TYR A 183 13.95 -7.00 -14.65
C TYR A 183 13.34 -5.66 -14.27
N ASP A 184 12.01 -5.59 -14.16
CA ASP A 184 11.31 -4.36 -13.80
C ASP A 184 11.66 -3.89 -12.39
N ASP A 185 11.82 -4.81 -11.43
CA ASP A 185 12.25 -4.46 -10.06
C ASP A 185 13.71 -3.97 -10.02
N CYS A 186 14.58 -4.55 -10.84
CA CYS A 186 15.95 -4.07 -11.02
C CYS A 186 15.99 -2.65 -11.57
N GLN A 187 15.21 -2.35 -12.61
CA GLN A 187 15.10 -1.01 -13.18
C GLN A 187 14.57 -0.01 -12.15
N TYR A 188 13.51 -0.38 -11.44
CA TYR A 188 12.93 0.42 -10.37
C TYR A 188 13.95 0.74 -9.27
N SER A 189 14.63 -0.29 -8.76
CA SER A 189 15.66 -0.15 -7.74
C SER A 189 16.81 0.75 -8.18
N TYR A 190 17.25 0.61 -9.44
CA TYR A 190 18.30 1.46 -10.01
C TYR A 190 17.85 2.91 -10.17
N ALA A 191 16.62 3.15 -10.62
CA ALA A 191 16.03 4.48 -10.76
C ALA A 191 15.94 5.19 -9.40
N LEU A 192 15.47 4.49 -8.37
CA LEU A 192 15.38 5.03 -7.01
C LEU A 192 16.75 5.33 -6.42
N LYS A 193 17.72 4.43 -6.60
CA LYS A 193 19.11 4.63 -6.12
C LYS A 193 19.81 5.80 -6.81
N SER A 194 19.47 6.06 -8.06
CA SER A 194 20.08 7.11 -8.89
C SER A 194 19.32 8.43 -8.85
N ASP A 195 18.17 8.48 -8.16
CA ASP A 195 17.28 9.64 -8.10
C ASP A 195 16.86 10.17 -9.50
N ASP A 196 16.76 9.30 -10.52
CA ASP A 196 16.42 9.66 -11.90
C ASP A 196 15.15 8.95 -12.38
N ILE A 197 14.10 9.75 -12.59
CA ILE A 197 12.79 9.26 -13.03
C ILE A 197 12.80 8.68 -14.46
N ASN A 198 13.73 9.10 -15.32
CA ASN A 198 13.79 8.61 -16.71
C ASN A 198 14.23 7.14 -16.78
N LEU A 199 14.92 6.66 -15.74
CA LEU A 199 15.31 5.26 -15.59
C LEU A 199 14.11 4.33 -15.31
N CYS A 200 12.92 4.87 -15.02
CA CYS A 200 11.69 4.07 -14.96
C CYS A 200 11.16 3.70 -16.36
N SER A 201 11.56 4.41 -17.42
CA SER A 201 11.02 4.21 -18.77
C SER A 201 11.21 2.81 -19.37
N PRO A 202 12.29 2.04 -19.08
CA PRO A 202 12.48 0.68 -19.60
C PRO A 202 11.59 -0.37 -18.93
N ILE A 203 10.93 -0.05 -17.80
CA ILE A 203 10.03 -0.97 -17.10
C ILE A 203 8.90 -1.38 -18.05
N LEU A 204 8.73 -2.69 -18.22
CA LEU A 204 7.85 -3.31 -19.19
C LEU A 204 6.38 -3.22 -18.75
N ASP A 205 6.11 -3.51 -17.48
CA ASP A 205 4.76 -3.45 -16.93
C ASP A 205 4.32 -2.01 -16.64
N PRO A 206 3.18 -1.54 -17.21
CA PRO A 206 2.73 -0.18 -17.00
C PRO A 206 2.45 0.20 -15.55
N SER A 207 1.99 -0.75 -14.72
CA SER A 207 1.65 -0.49 -13.32
C SER A 207 2.92 -0.33 -12.48
N ARG A 208 3.91 -1.21 -12.68
CA ARG A 208 5.24 -1.11 -12.06
C ARG A 208 6.00 0.13 -12.51
N ARG A 209 5.86 0.53 -13.79
CA ARG A 209 6.45 1.77 -14.29
C ARG A 209 5.85 3.00 -13.61
N SER A 210 4.52 3.08 -13.55
CA SER A 210 3.80 4.15 -12.84
C SER A 210 4.22 4.22 -11.37
N PHE A 211 4.38 3.06 -10.73
CA PHE A 211 4.91 2.96 -9.37
C PHE A 211 6.32 3.50 -9.23
N CYS A 212 7.24 3.10 -10.11
CA CYS A 212 8.61 3.63 -10.13
C CYS A 212 8.61 5.15 -10.27
N GLU A 213 7.90 5.69 -11.26
CA GLU A 213 7.83 7.13 -11.51
C GLU A 213 7.30 7.90 -10.30
N PHE A 214 6.21 7.40 -9.71
CA PHE A 214 5.63 7.99 -8.51
C PHE A 214 6.61 7.92 -7.32
N ARG A 215 7.24 6.77 -7.10
CA ARG A 215 8.15 6.55 -5.98
C ARG A 215 9.38 7.44 -6.06
N VAL A 216 10.04 7.51 -7.22
CA VAL A 216 11.21 8.38 -7.44
C VAL A 216 10.81 9.84 -7.27
N LYS A 217 9.66 10.26 -7.83
CA LYS A 217 9.14 11.62 -7.64
C LYS A 217 8.89 11.96 -6.16
N MET A 218 8.31 11.05 -5.39
CA MET A 218 8.08 11.26 -3.96
C MET A 218 9.39 11.24 -3.16
N ALA A 219 10.34 10.36 -3.51
CA ALA A 219 11.66 10.35 -2.92
C ALA A 219 12.33 11.71 -3.14
N LEU A 220 12.40 12.23 -4.37
CA LEU A 220 12.92 13.58 -4.66
C LEU A 220 12.19 14.71 -3.91
N LYS A 221 10.86 14.62 -3.81
CA LYS A 221 10.02 15.63 -3.14
C LYS A 221 10.26 15.67 -1.63
N TYR A 222 10.56 14.53 -1.00
CA TYR A 222 10.62 14.38 0.46
C TYR A 222 12.01 14.02 0.99
N SER A 223 13.01 13.74 0.13
CA SER A 223 14.42 13.48 0.51
C SER A 223 15.15 14.76 0.92
N ALA A 224 14.56 15.93 0.69
CA ALA A 224 15.07 17.22 1.10
C ALA A 224 14.42 17.68 2.42
N LYS A 225 15.00 17.25 3.57
CA LYS A 225 15.07 18.01 4.83
C LYS A 225 15.91 17.29 5.88
#